data_AF-A0A0D3C052-F1
#
_entry.id   AF-A0A0D3C052-F1
#
_cell.length_a   1.000
_cell.length_b   1.000
_cell.length_c   1.000
_cell.angle_alpha   90.00
_cell.angle_beta   90.00
_cell.angle_gamma   90.00
#
_symmetry.space_group_name_H-M   'P 1'
#
loop_
_entity.id
_entity.type
_entity.pdbx_description
1 polymer ?
#
loop_
_entity_poly.entity_id
_entity_poly.type
_entity_poly.pdbx_seq_one_letter_code
_entity_poly.pdbx_strand_id
1 'polypeptide(L)'
;MQQFTWEPSITETVKIAYEKKAQKSFSSNLCEWKEKWKLNKDPPEWVSDDNWLGYDLMWKDEKVQAKSSTNSTNRRSERGGFGIAIHNTGAKSYERRKDEMTIDNGREEPDMLAFLADAHRSRKTDDIRDKKEIHIIKGHRFGFGTLPDPGQVPPSASFMSNLDQEVQQRIANEKIAIADEKIAMATEKIVTLENDKAEKDKVIQYLQNLASKVVSKFPDLLQEDEDATQE
;
A
#
# COMPACT_ATOMS: atom_id res chain seq x y z
N MET A 1 -6.09 -0.42 -36.65
CA MET A 1 -5.91 -1.38 -35.55
C MET A 1 -4.64 -2.16 -35.77
N GLN A 2 -3.77 -2.25 -34.76
CA GLN A 2 -2.54 -3.03 -34.85
C GLN A 2 -2.85 -4.47 -34.42
N GLN A 3 -2.55 -5.44 -35.29
CA GLN A 3 -2.74 -6.86 -35.00
C GLN A 3 -1.40 -7.45 -34.58
N PHE A 4 -1.39 -8.14 -33.44
CA PHE A 4 -0.22 -8.85 -32.93
C PHE A 4 -0.48 -10.35 -33.05
N THR A 5 0.45 -11.07 -33.66
CA THR A 5 0.37 -12.52 -33.87
C THR A 5 1.48 -13.21 -33.07
N TRP A 6 1.12 -14.18 -32.24
CA TRP A 6 2.04 -15.05 -31.50
C TRP A 6 1.51 -16.48 -31.47
N GLU A 7 2.33 -17.45 -31.11
CA GLU A 7 1.89 -18.85 -31.05
C GLU A 7 0.78 -19.07 -30.01
N PRO A 8 -0.27 -19.85 -30.31
CA PRO A 8 -1.35 -20.11 -29.36
C PRO A 8 -0.87 -20.68 -28.01
N SER A 9 0.22 -21.46 -28.04
CA SER A 9 0.85 -22.11 -26.87
C SER A 9 1.33 -21.12 -25.80
N ILE A 10 1.71 -19.89 -26.19
CA ILE A 10 2.25 -18.86 -25.28
C ILE A 10 1.21 -17.79 -24.92
N THR A 11 -0.04 -17.95 -25.36
CA THR A 11 -1.10 -16.94 -25.18
C THR A 11 -1.31 -16.58 -23.71
N GLU A 12 -1.33 -17.56 -22.82
CA GLU A 12 -1.48 -17.34 -21.37
C GLU A 12 -0.34 -16.47 -20.82
N THR A 13 0.90 -16.80 -21.21
CA THR A 13 2.10 -16.07 -20.79
C THR A 13 2.11 -14.65 -21.31
N VAL A 14 1.75 -14.45 -22.59
CA VAL A 14 1.66 -13.13 -23.20
C VAL A 14 0.59 -12.29 -22.51
N LYS A 15 -0.58 -12.86 -22.21
CA LYS A 15 -1.65 -12.18 -21.48
C LYS A 15 -1.19 -11.72 -20.10
N ILE A 16 -0.57 -12.60 -19.31
CA ILE A 16 -0.05 -12.26 -17.98
C ILE A 16 1.02 -11.15 -18.06
N ALA A 17 1.96 -11.28 -19.00
CA ALA A 17 3.01 -10.29 -19.19
C ALA A 17 2.43 -8.93 -19.61
N TYR A 18 1.44 -8.94 -20.50
CA TYR A 18 0.73 -7.75 -20.95
C TYR A 18 -0.03 -7.09 -19.79
N GLU A 19 -0.80 -7.83 -19.01
CA GLU A 19 -1.52 -7.32 -17.84
C GLU A 19 -0.56 -6.70 -16.83
N LYS A 20 0.56 -7.36 -16.54
CA LYS A 20 1.61 -6.82 -15.65
C LYS A 20 2.21 -5.53 -16.19
N LYS A 21 2.45 -5.46 -17.50
CA LYS A 21 2.98 -4.26 -18.15
C LYS A 21 1.94 -3.13 -18.14
N ALA A 22 0.67 -3.44 -18.40
CA ALA A 22 -0.43 -2.51 -18.35
C ALA A 22 -0.60 -1.94 -16.93
N GLN A 23 -0.64 -2.78 -15.89
CA GLN A 23 -0.71 -2.35 -14.49
C GLN A 23 0.44 -1.39 -14.12
N LYS A 24 1.68 -1.71 -14.54
CA LYS A 24 2.82 -0.82 -14.33
C LYS A 24 2.66 0.51 -15.06
N SER A 25 2.14 0.48 -16.29
CA SER A 25 1.86 1.69 -17.08
C SER A 25 0.81 2.55 -16.39
N PHE A 26 -0.34 1.99 -16.02
CA PHE A 26 -1.40 2.71 -15.33
C PHE A 26 -0.90 3.33 -14.02
N SER A 27 -0.26 2.54 -13.16
CA SER A 27 0.24 3.04 -11.86
C SER A 27 1.29 4.14 -12.01
N SER A 28 2.18 4.06 -13.01
CA SER A 28 3.19 5.09 -13.25
C SER A 28 2.59 6.42 -13.75
N ASN A 29 1.52 6.36 -14.55
CA ASN A 29 0.91 7.54 -15.17
C ASN A 29 -0.16 8.22 -14.29
N LEU A 30 -0.62 7.56 -13.22
CA LEU A 30 -1.68 8.08 -12.33
C LEU A 30 -1.40 9.48 -11.76
N CYS A 31 -0.15 9.79 -11.43
CA CYS A 31 0.20 11.10 -10.89
C CYS A 31 -0.04 12.21 -11.92
N GLU A 32 0.43 12.02 -13.15
CA GLU A 32 0.26 12.97 -14.25
C GLU A 32 -1.21 13.13 -14.62
N TRP A 33 -1.97 12.03 -14.60
CA TRP A 33 -3.40 12.05 -14.89
C TRP A 33 -4.20 12.80 -13.84
N LYS A 34 -3.87 12.61 -12.56
CA LYS A 34 -4.49 13.35 -11.48
C LYS A 34 -4.17 14.85 -11.57
N GLU A 35 -2.98 15.22 -12.03
CA GLU A 35 -2.64 16.62 -12.31
C GLU A 35 -3.45 17.20 -13.47
N LYS A 36 -3.58 16.47 -14.58
CA LYS A 36 -4.43 16.87 -15.71
C LYS A 36 -5.90 17.03 -15.31
N TRP A 37 -6.41 16.08 -14.53
CA TRP A 37 -7.76 16.11 -13.98
C TRP A 37 -8.00 17.34 -13.11
N LYS A 38 -7.07 17.70 -12.22
CA LYS A 38 -7.15 18.94 -11.43
C LYS A 38 -7.17 20.21 -12.28
N LEU A 39 -6.56 20.17 -13.47
CA LEU A 39 -6.54 21.27 -14.44
C LEU A 39 -7.75 21.24 -15.39
N ASN A 40 -8.71 20.34 -15.18
CA ASN A 40 -9.87 20.10 -16.05
C ASN A 40 -9.48 19.83 -17.53
N LYS A 41 -8.37 19.12 -17.74
CA LYS A 41 -7.93 18.69 -19.07
C LYS A 41 -8.50 17.33 -19.42
N ASP A 42 -8.63 17.09 -20.73
CA ASP A 42 -9.12 15.82 -21.26
C ASP A 42 -8.22 14.63 -20.87
N PRO A 43 -8.81 13.44 -20.69
CA PRO A 43 -8.06 12.22 -20.49
C PRO A 43 -7.12 11.93 -21.66
N PRO A 44 -6.05 11.15 -21.44
CA PRO A 44 -5.25 10.64 -22.54
C PRO A 44 -6.10 9.78 -23.49
N GLU A 45 -5.87 9.91 -24.81
CA GLU A 45 -6.65 9.26 -25.88
C GLU A 45 -6.81 7.74 -25.73
N TRP A 46 -5.82 7.07 -25.13
CA TRP A 46 -5.80 5.63 -24.96
C TRP A 46 -6.48 5.14 -23.66
N VAL A 47 -6.95 6.05 -22.81
CA VAL A 47 -7.71 5.72 -21.61
C VAL A 47 -9.19 5.68 -21.96
N SER A 48 -9.83 4.52 -21.76
CA SER A 48 -11.28 4.39 -21.93
C SER A 48 -12.04 5.36 -21.02
N ASP A 49 -13.14 5.92 -21.51
CA ASP A 49 -14.03 6.82 -20.76
C ASP A 49 -14.53 6.18 -19.46
N ASP A 50 -14.84 4.88 -19.49
CA ASP A 50 -15.27 4.12 -18.30
C ASP A 50 -14.19 4.10 -17.21
N ASN A 51 -12.92 3.92 -17.61
CA ASN A 51 -11.80 3.93 -16.68
C ASN A 51 -11.58 5.34 -16.12
N TRP A 52 -11.73 6.36 -16.96
CA TRP A 52 -11.60 7.76 -16.53
C TRP A 52 -12.69 8.15 -15.52
N LEU A 53 -13.94 7.76 -15.77
CA LEU A 53 -15.05 7.96 -14.84
C LEU A 53 -14.79 7.26 -13.50
N GLY A 54 -14.24 6.04 -13.53
CA GLY A 54 -13.83 5.33 -12.32
C GLY A 54 -12.78 6.11 -11.51
N TYR A 55 -11.78 6.71 -12.17
CA TYR A 55 -10.79 7.55 -11.52
C TYR A 55 -11.38 8.86 -10.98
N ASP A 56 -12.28 9.51 -11.72
CA ASP A 56 -12.97 10.72 -11.29
C ASP A 56 -13.77 10.49 -10.00
N LEU A 57 -14.55 9.41 -9.94
CA LEU A 57 -15.29 9.02 -8.74
C LEU A 57 -14.35 8.73 -7.56
N MET A 58 -13.27 7.98 -7.78
CA MET A 58 -12.28 7.66 -6.74
C MET A 58 -11.57 8.92 -6.21
N TRP A 59 -11.23 9.88 -7.07
CA TRP A 59 -10.56 11.11 -6.65
C TRP A 59 -11.50 12.09 -5.95
N LYS A 60 -12.80 12.05 -6.25
CA LYS A 60 -13.83 12.83 -5.54
C LYS A 60 -14.18 12.28 -4.17
N ASP A 61 -13.95 10.99 -3.91
CA ASP A 61 -14.21 10.39 -2.59
C ASP A 61 -13.36 11.04 -1.49
N GLU A 62 -14.04 11.62 -0.50
CA GLU A 62 -13.44 12.30 0.66
C GLU A 62 -12.54 11.37 1.47
N LYS A 63 -12.90 10.07 1.57
CA LYS A 63 -12.09 9.09 2.31
C LYS A 63 -10.72 8.92 1.67
N VAL A 64 -10.68 8.85 0.34
CA VAL A 64 -9.45 8.73 -0.45
C VAL A 64 -8.62 10.01 -0.32
N GLN A 65 -9.25 11.18 -0.36
CA GLN A 65 -8.57 12.45 -0.19
C GLN A 65 -7.95 12.60 1.21
N ALA A 66 -8.70 12.29 2.27
CA ALA A 66 -8.22 12.34 3.65
C ALA A 66 -7.03 11.40 3.85
N LYS A 67 -7.14 10.14 3.39
CA LYS A 67 -6.05 9.17 3.46
C LYS A 67 -4.81 9.63 2.69
N SER A 68 -5.01 10.17 1.49
CA SER A 68 -3.92 10.70 0.66
C SER A 68 -3.23 11.89 1.33
N SER A 69 -3.98 12.79 1.95
CA SER A 69 -3.45 13.95 2.67
C SER A 69 -2.62 13.52 3.86
N THR A 70 -3.17 12.67 4.72
CA THR A 70 -2.46 12.11 5.88
C THR A 70 -1.18 11.38 5.48
N ASN A 71 -1.23 10.54 4.43
CA ASN A 71 -0.05 9.85 3.94
C ASN A 71 1.02 10.81 3.40
N SER A 72 0.61 11.84 2.66
CA SER A 72 1.52 12.89 2.17
C SER A 72 2.21 13.62 3.32
N THR A 73 1.45 14.06 4.31
CA THR A 73 1.96 14.71 5.53
C THR A 73 2.92 13.79 6.28
N ASN A 74 2.55 12.52 6.46
CA ASN A 74 3.40 11.52 7.10
C ASN A 74 4.71 11.27 6.35
N ARG A 75 4.68 11.26 5.01
CA ARG A 75 5.87 11.09 4.17
C ARG A 75 6.79 12.31 4.21
N ARG A 76 6.22 13.51 4.28
CA ARG A 76 6.95 14.79 4.33
C ARG A 76 7.28 15.25 5.74
N SER A 77 6.84 14.52 6.76
CA SER A 77 7.11 14.85 8.16
C SER A 77 8.61 14.80 8.45
N GLU A 78 9.12 15.84 9.11
CA GLU A 78 10.53 15.90 9.50
C GLU A 78 10.87 14.97 10.67
N ARG A 79 9.86 14.52 11.44
CA ARG A 79 9.98 13.62 12.61
C ARG A 79 11.18 14.00 13.50
N GLY A 80 11.34 15.29 13.78
CA GLY A 80 12.45 15.80 14.58
C GLY A 80 13.84 15.51 14.01
N GLY A 81 14.00 15.39 12.69
CA GLY A 81 15.24 15.06 11.98
C GLY A 81 15.35 13.60 11.51
N PHE A 82 14.35 12.76 11.80
CA PHE A 82 14.22 11.38 11.32
C PHE A 82 13.21 11.23 10.16
N GLY A 83 13.01 12.32 9.41
CA GLY A 83 12.09 12.38 8.30
C GLY A 83 12.63 11.67 7.05
N ILE A 84 12.45 12.30 5.90
CA ILE A 84 13.01 11.80 4.63
C ILE A 84 14.53 11.79 4.73
N ALA A 85 15.15 10.65 4.45
CA ALA A 85 16.60 10.53 4.44
C ALA A 85 17.22 11.48 3.40
N ILE A 86 18.17 12.30 3.82
CA ILE A 86 18.79 13.33 2.98
C ILE A 86 20.20 12.88 2.60
N HIS A 87 20.41 12.50 1.34
CA HIS A 87 21.73 12.24 0.77
C HIS A 87 22.20 13.41 -0.10
N ASN A 88 23.50 13.67 -0.13
CA ASN A 88 24.11 14.80 -0.85
C ASN A 88 25.11 14.36 -1.95
N THR A 89 25.08 13.08 -2.35
CA THR A 89 25.93 12.52 -3.43
C THR A 89 25.53 13.00 -4.84
N GLY A 90 24.42 13.75 -4.96
CA GLY A 90 23.92 14.25 -6.23
C GLY A 90 23.49 13.11 -7.16
N ALA A 91 23.81 13.22 -8.45
CA ALA A 91 23.46 12.21 -9.46
C ALA A 91 24.35 10.95 -9.42
N LYS A 92 25.30 10.86 -8.48
CA LYS A 92 26.18 9.68 -8.34
C LYS A 92 25.52 8.66 -7.41
N SER A 93 25.60 7.38 -7.80
CA SER A 93 25.25 6.28 -6.91
C SER A 93 26.23 6.19 -5.73
N TYR A 94 25.79 5.58 -4.64
CA TYR A 94 26.65 5.29 -3.49
C TYR A 94 27.87 4.46 -3.90
N GLU A 95 27.69 3.43 -4.72
CA GLU A 95 28.78 2.58 -5.23
C GLU A 95 29.84 3.40 -5.96
N ARG A 96 29.43 4.23 -6.92
CA ARG A 96 30.37 5.08 -7.65
C ARG A 96 31.11 6.04 -6.72
N ARG A 97 30.43 6.60 -5.73
CA ARG A 97 31.06 7.51 -4.77
C ARG A 97 32.07 6.78 -3.89
N LYS A 98 31.78 5.53 -3.51
CA LYS A 98 32.67 4.67 -2.74
C LYS A 98 33.93 4.31 -3.54
N ASP A 99 33.78 4.00 -4.82
CA ASP A 99 34.93 3.74 -5.71
C ASP A 99 35.84 4.96 -5.83
N GLU A 100 35.27 6.16 -6.00
CA GLU A 100 36.02 7.42 -6.01
C GLU A 100 36.80 7.62 -4.71
N MET A 101 36.14 7.44 -3.55
CA MET A 101 36.83 7.52 -2.24
C MET A 101 37.92 6.47 -2.08
N THR A 102 37.73 5.27 -2.65
CA THR A 102 38.75 4.20 -2.63
C THR A 102 39.98 4.62 -3.44
N ILE A 103 39.78 5.25 -4.60
CA ILE A 103 40.87 5.79 -5.42
C ILE A 103 41.58 6.93 -4.69
N ASP A 104 40.84 7.87 -4.09
CA ASP A 104 41.36 9.01 -3.35
C ASP A 104 42.19 8.57 -2.11
N ASN A 105 41.78 7.49 -1.45
CA ASN A 105 42.47 6.89 -0.30
C ASN A 105 43.66 5.98 -0.69
N GLY A 106 44.06 5.92 -1.96
CA GLY A 106 45.19 5.09 -2.38
C GLY A 106 44.86 3.60 -2.55
N ARG A 107 43.62 3.28 -2.98
CA ARG A 107 43.05 1.93 -3.14
C ARG A 107 42.71 1.21 -1.84
N GLU A 108 42.53 1.95 -0.76
CA GLU A 108 42.00 1.42 0.50
C GLU A 108 40.50 1.73 0.59
N GLU A 109 39.70 0.71 0.89
CA GLU A 109 38.25 0.83 0.98
C GLU A 109 37.89 1.78 2.14
N PRO A 110 37.07 2.82 1.91
CA PRO A 110 36.72 3.76 2.96
C PRO A 110 35.91 3.07 4.06
N ASP A 111 36.22 3.40 5.31
CA ASP A 111 35.40 2.98 6.46
C ASP A 111 33.93 3.39 6.23
N MET A 112 33.00 2.53 6.65
CA MET A 112 31.57 2.73 6.42
C MET A 112 31.08 4.04 7.05
N LEU A 113 31.54 4.38 8.25
CA LEU A 113 31.13 5.61 8.93
C LEU A 113 31.68 6.84 8.23
N ALA A 114 32.93 6.79 7.76
CA ALA A 114 33.54 7.85 6.96
C ALA A 114 32.80 8.05 5.62
N PHE A 115 32.41 6.95 4.97
CA PHE A 115 31.63 6.98 3.74
C PHE A 115 30.23 7.57 3.94
N LEU A 116 29.51 7.14 4.98
CA LEU A 116 28.20 7.70 5.35
C LEU A 116 28.31 9.19 5.68
N ALA A 117 29.36 9.60 6.39
CA ALA A 117 29.62 10.99 6.69
C ALA A 117 29.82 11.82 5.41
N ASP A 118 30.63 11.38 4.44
CA ASP A 118 30.82 12.09 3.17
C ASP A 118 29.54 12.12 2.32
N ALA A 119 28.80 11.01 2.26
CA ALA A 119 27.60 10.91 1.44
C ALA A 119 26.44 11.78 1.95
N HIS A 120 26.34 11.99 3.27
CA HIS A 120 25.30 12.77 3.91
C HIS A 120 25.74 14.19 4.33
N ARG A 121 27.01 14.55 4.15
CA ARG A 121 27.54 15.90 4.39
C ARG A 121 27.06 16.89 3.32
N SER A 122 26.54 18.02 3.77
CA SER A 122 26.19 19.13 2.88
C SER A 122 27.46 19.78 2.35
N ARG A 123 27.68 19.79 1.02
CA ARG A 123 28.84 20.48 0.41
C ARG A 123 28.85 22.00 0.65
N LYS A 124 27.72 22.60 1.04
CA LYS A 124 27.58 24.05 1.27
C LYS A 124 27.80 24.46 2.72
N THR A 125 27.38 23.62 3.66
CA THR A 125 27.34 23.93 5.11
C THR A 125 28.34 23.08 5.89
N ASP A 126 28.96 22.10 5.23
CA ASP A 126 29.85 21.08 5.80
C ASP A 126 29.24 20.22 6.93
N ASP A 127 27.94 20.35 7.15
CA ASP A 127 27.18 19.69 8.22
C ASP A 127 26.29 18.55 7.69
N ILE A 128 26.02 17.58 8.56
CA ILE A 128 25.12 16.45 8.31
C ILE A 128 23.74 16.81 8.88
N ARG A 129 22.76 17.00 8.01
CA ARG A 129 21.39 17.39 8.42
C ARG A 129 20.53 16.21 8.87
N ASP A 130 20.85 15.01 8.40
CA ASP A 130 20.09 13.81 8.72
C ASP A 130 20.46 13.32 10.11
N LYS A 131 19.52 13.42 11.06
CA LYS A 131 19.81 13.04 12.44
C LYS A 131 20.05 11.54 12.57
N LYS A 132 19.43 10.69 11.75
CA LYS A 132 19.67 9.25 11.82
C LYS A 132 21.15 8.94 11.57
N GLU A 133 21.74 9.62 10.60
CA GLU A 133 23.12 9.40 10.20
C GLU A 133 24.09 10.01 11.21
N ILE A 134 23.73 11.15 11.82
CA ILE A 134 24.46 11.69 12.98
C ILE A 134 24.52 10.67 14.12
N HIS A 135 23.42 9.97 14.42
CA HIS A 135 23.41 8.95 15.49
C HIS A 135 24.30 7.76 15.15
N ILE A 136 24.23 7.27 13.91
CA ILE A 136 25.07 6.16 13.42
C ILE A 136 26.55 6.52 13.50
N ILE A 137 26.94 7.69 12.99
CA ILE A 137 28.34 8.16 12.96
C ILE A 137 28.86 8.41 14.38
N LYS A 138 28.04 8.96 15.29
CA LYS A 138 28.42 9.19 16.70
C LYS A 138 28.33 7.93 17.57
N GLY A 139 28.15 6.74 16.98
CA GLY A 139 28.12 5.47 17.70
C GLY A 139 26.91 5.29 18.63
N HIS A 140 25.89 6.15 18.52
CA HIS A 140 24.64 5.98 19.27
C HIS A 140 23.75 5.00 18.50
N ARG A 141 23.81 3.72 18.88
CA ARG A 141 22.95 2.71 18.27
C ARG A 141 21.49 3.03 18.58
N PHE A 142 20.70 3.07 17.51
CA PHE A 142 19.25 3.21 17.59
C PHE A 142 18.68 2.08 18.47
N GLY A 143 18.12 2.42 19.63
CA GLY A 143 17.44 1.46 20.52
C GLY A 143 18.32 0.65 21.48
N PHE A 144 19.64 0.83 21.51
CA PHE A 144 20.51 0.24 22.52
C PHE A 144 21.52 1.30 22.95
N GLY A 145 21.57 1.61 24.25
CA GLY A 145 22.35 2.70 24.83
C GLY A 145 23.82 2.76 24.41
N THR A 146 24.44 3.91 24.68
CA THR A 146 25.85 4.22 24.39
C THR A 146 26.75 3.05 24.78
N LEU A 147 27.66 2.65 23.87
CA LEU A 147 28.65 1.62 24.16
C LEU A 147 29.50 2.10 25.36
N PRO A 148 29.52 1.38 26.50
CA PRO A 148 30.37 1.77 27.62
C PRO A 148 31.83 1.52 27.27
N ASP A 149 32.69 2.46 27.69
CA ASP A 149 34.15 2.34 27.63
C ASP A 149 34.58 1.07 28.41
N PRO A 150 35.55 0.27 27.92
CA PRO A 150 35.89 -1.01 28.52
C PRO A 150 36.57 -0.79 29.87
N GLY A 151 35.76 -0.72 30.93
CA GLY A 151 36.23 -0.51 32.30
C GLY A 151 35.21 0.08 33.26
N GLN A 152 34.06 0.60 32.79
CA GLN A 152 33.02 1.12 33.68
C GLN A 152 31.91 0.09 33.94
N VAL A 153 31.71 -0.22 35.22
CA VAL A 153 30.54 -0.95 35.72
C VAL A 153 29.30 -0.09 35.46
N PRO A 154 28.24 -0.61 34.82
CA PRO A 154 27.08 0.21 34.49
C PRO A 154 26.38 0.71 35.77
N PRO A 155 25.96 1.98 35.85
CA PRO A 155 25.05 2.40 36.90
C PRO A 155 23.73 1.64 36.72
N SER A 156 23.16 1.21 37.85
CA SER A 156 21.97 0.34 37.85
C SER A 156 20.87 0.91 36.97
N ALA A 157 20.23 0.01 36.22
CA ALA A 157 19.09 0.29 35.37
C ALA A 157 17.92 0.81 36.20
N SER A 158 17.89 2.12 36.44
CA SER A 158 16.78 2.79 37.11
C SER A 158 16.61 4.18 36.53
N PHE A 159 16.38 4.27 35.21
CA PHE A 159 15.94 5.51 34.57
C PHE A 159 15.21 5.20 33.24
N MET A 160 14.11 4.45 33.31
CA MET A 160 13.03 4.60 32.33
C MET A 160 11.84 5.20 33.07
N SER A 161 11.52 6.43 32.73
CA SER A 161 10.48 7.25 33.38
C SER A 161 9.11 6.58 33.30
N ASN A 162 8.44 6.43 34.44
CA ASN A 162 7.06 5.92 34.59
C ASN A 162 6.02 6.54 33.62
N LEU A 163 6.31 7.72 33.06
CA LEU A 163 5.44 8.41 32.09
C LEU A 163 5.24 7.62 30.78
N ASP A 164 6.24 6.86 30.35
CA ASP A 164 6.17 6.13 29.07
C ASP A 164 5.31 4.86 29.16
N GLN A 165 5.24 4.25 30.35
CA GLN A 165 4.37 3.09 30.61
C GLN A 165 2.88 3.48 30.64
N GLU A 166 2.53 4.59 31.29
CA GLU A 166 1.14 5.05 31.34
C GLU A 166 0.61 5.45 29.95
N VAL A 167 1.44 6.09 29.12
CA VAL A 167 1.09 6.44 27.74
C VAL A 167 0.88 5.18 26.89
N GLN A 168 1.76 4.18 27.02
CA GLN A 168 1.57 2.91 26.33
C GLN A 168 0.31 2.17 26.78
N GLN A 169 -0.01 2.20 28.07
CA GLN A 169 -1.22 1.60 28.62
C GLN A 169 -2.49 2.28 28.08
N ARG A 170 -2.49 3.62 27.98
CA ARG A 170 -3.61 4.39 27.39
C ARG A 170 -3.81 4.05 25.90
N ILE A 171 -2.73 3.99 25.12
CA ILE A 171 -2.79 3.63 23.70
C ILE A 171 -3.31 2.19 23.53
N ALA A 172 -2.89 1.27 24.40
CA ALA A 172 -3.38 -0.12 24.37
C ALA A 172 -4.88 -0.20 24.65
N ASN A 173 -5.37 0.52 25.67
CA ASN A 173 -6.79 0.54 26.02
C ASN A 173 -7.65 1.19 24.92
N GLU A 174 -7.17 2.27 24.31
CA GLU A 174 -7.85 2.92 23.18
C GLU A 174 -7.96 1.98 21.97
N LYS A 175 -6.90 1.22 21.67
CA LYS A 175 -6.93 0.19 20.61
C LYS A 175 -7.94 -0.92 20.90
N ILE A 176 -8.08 -1.32 22.16
CA ILE A 176 -9.08 -2.32 22.58
C ILE A 176 -10.49 -1.77 22.35
N ALA A 177 -10.78 -0.54 22.79
CA ALA A 177 -12.08 0.09 22.60
C ALA A 177 -12.47 0.21 21.12
N ILE A 178 -11.53 0.60 20.25
CA ILE A 178 -11.76 0.66 18.79
C ILE A 178 -12.01 -0.74 18.21
N ALA A 179 -11.35 -1.77 18.73
CA ALA A 179 -11.57 -3.14 18.29
C ALA A 179 -12.97 -3.63 18.68
N ASP A 180 -13.41 -3.34 19.91
CA ASP A 180 -14.73 -3.72 20.41
C ASP A 180 -15.85 -3.03 19.63
N GLU A 181 -15.69 -1.73 19.30
CA GLU A 181 -16.65 -1.00 18.44
C GLU A 181 -16.76 -1.63 17.04
N LYS A 182 -15.62 -2.03 16.44
CA LYS A 182 -15.61 -2.70 15.14
C LYS A 182 -16.28 -4.07 15.19
N ILE A 183 -16.10 -4.81 16.28
CA ILE A 183 -16.76 -6.10 16.50
C ILE A 183 -18.28 -5.88 16.59
N ALA A 184 -18.73 -4.89 17.37
CA ALA A 184 -20.15 -4.55 17.48
C ALA A 184 -20.77 -4.20 16.11
N MET A 185 -20.13 -3.32 15.35
CA MET A 185 -20.58 -2.96 13.99
C MET A 185 -20.60 -4.16 13.03
N ALA A 186 -19.66 -5.09 13.17
CA ALA A 186 -19.63 -6.31 12.35
C ALA A 186 -20.77 -7.25 12.73
N THR A 187 -21.06 -7.40 14.02
CA THR A 187 -22.18 -8.23 14.50
C THR A 187 -23.53 -7.70 14.03
N GLU A 188 -23.76 -6.38 14.07
CA GLU A 188 -24.98 -5.77 13.54
C GLU A 188 -25.15 -6.05 12.04
N LYS A 189 -24.08 -5.92 11.24
CA LYS A 189 -24.11 -6.25 9.82
C LYS A 189 -24.46 -7.71 9.55
N ILE A 190 -23.90 -8.64 10.33
CA ILE A 190 -24.21 -10.07 10.20
C ILE A 190 -25.70 -10.30 10.44
N VAL A 191 -26.27 -9.73 11.51
CA VAL A 191 -27.71 -9.85 11.81
C VAL A 191 -28.58 -9.32 10.66
N THR A 192 -28.22 -8.18 10.06
CA THR A 192 -28.98 -7.66 8.91
C THR A 192 -28.94 -8.59 7.70
N LEU A 193 -27.77 -9.16 7.38
CA LEU A 193 -27.61 -10.08 6.26
C LEU A 193 -28.35 -11.41 6.48
N GLU A 194 -28.40 -11.90 7.72
CA GLU A 194 -29.15 -13.10 8.10
C GLU A 194 -30.66 -12.89 7.92
N ASN A 195 -31.17 -11.72 8.29
CA ASN A 195 -32.58 -11.37 8.08
C ASN A 195 -32.93 -11.28 6.58
N ASP A 196 -32.10 -10.59 5.79
CA ASP A 196 -32.28 -10.50 4.32
C ASP A 196 -32.27 -11.88 3.65
N LYS A 197 -31.40 -12.78 4.13
CA LYS A 197 -31.35 -14.16 3.65
C LYS A 197 -32.63 -14.92 4.01
N ALA A 198 -33.12 -14.79 5.25
CA ALA A 198 -34.35 -15.43 5.69
C ALA A 198 -35.57 -14.94 4.89
N GLU A 199 -35.61 -13.67 4.47
CA GLU A 199 -36.65 -13.16 3.57
C GLU A 199 -36.57 -13.77 2.17
N LYS A 200 -35.36 -13.86 1.59
CA LYS A 200 -35.16 -14.50 0.28
C LYS A 200 -35.55 -15.98 0.30
N ASP A 201 -35.24 -16.70 1.38
CA ASP A 201 -35.61 -18.12 1.53
C ASP A 201 -37.14 -18.31 1.57
N LYS A 202 -37.89 -17.39 2.20
CA LYS A 202 -39.36 -17.39 2.18
C LYS A 202 -39.91 -17.17 0.77
N VAL A 203 -39.32 -16.26 -0.01
CA VAL A 203 -39.72 -16.00 -1.40
C VAL A 203 -39.49 -17.24 -2.27
N ILE A 204 -38.33 -17.89 -2.12
CA ILE A 204 -38.01 -19.13 -2.85
C ILE A 204 -39.02 -20.23 -2.52
N GLN A 205 -39.36 -20.44 -1.24
CA GLN A 205 -40.36 -21.43 -0.83
C GLN A 205 -41.75 -21.12 -1.43
N TYR A 206 -42.15 -19.85 -1.46
CA TYR A 206 -43.42 -19.46 -2.08
C TYR A 206 -43.45 -19.81 -3.58
N LEU A 207 -42.38 -19.48 -4.31
CA LEU A 207 -42.28 -19.77 -5.74
C LEU A 207 -42.26 -21.28 -6.02
N GLN A 208 -41.56 -22.08 -5.20
CA GLN A 208 -41.54 -23.54 -5.30
C GLN A 208 -42.94 -24.15 -5.08
N ASN A 209 -43.68 -23.66 -4.10
CA ASN A 209 -45.06 -24.09 -3.86
C ASN A 209 -45.98 -23.72 -5.02
N LEU A 210 -45.81 -22.53 -5.59
CA LEU A 210 -46.58 -22.08 -6.74
C LEU A 210 -46.30 -22.94 -7.97
N ALA A 211 -45.02 -23.23 -8.26
CA ALA A 211 -44.60 -24.11 -9.33
C ALA A 211 -45.20 -25.52 -9.17
N SER A 212 -45.12 -26.08 -7.96
CA SER A 212 -45.70 -27.40 -7.66
C SER A 212 -47.22 -27.45 -7.89
N LYS A 213 -47.92 -26.35 -7.58
CA LYS A 213 -49.36 -26.22 -7.80
C LYS A 213 -49.75 -26.04 -9.27
N VAL A 214 -48.89 -25.41 -10.07
CA VAL A 214 -49.08 -25.29 -11.51
C VAL A 214 -48.85 -26.65 -12.19
N VAL A 215 -47.75 -27.33 -11.84
CA VAL A 215 -47.43 -28.66 -12.36
C VAL A 215 -48.52 -29.69 -12.02
N SER A 216 -49.09 -29.64 -10.81
CA SER A 216 -50.18 -30.56 -10.45
C SER A 216 -51.51 -30.27 -11.15
N LYS A 217 -51.73 -29.04 -11.61
CA LYS A 217 -52.97 -28.64 -12.29
C LYS A 217 -52.89 -28.78 -13.82
N PHE A 218 -51.68 -28.74 -14.37
CA PHE A 218 -51.41 -28.85 -15.80
C PHE A 218 -50.25 -29.85 -16.03
N PRO A 219 -50.50 -31.16 -15.82
CA PRO A 219 -49.47 -32.19 -16.00
C PRO A 219 -48.98 -32.29 -17.46
N ASP A 220 -49.81 -31.87 -18.41
CA ASP A 220 -49.51 -31.91 -19.86
C ASP A 220 -48.40 -30.92 -20.28
N LEU A 221 -48.06 -29.94 -19.43
CA LEU A 221 -46.95 -28.99 -19.69
C LEU A 221 -45.55 -29.61 -19.54
N LEU A 222 -45.45 -30.89 -19.14
CA LEU A 222 -44.20 -31.65 -19.04
C LEU A 222 -43.93 -32.55 -20.26
N GLN A 223 -44.79 -32.54 -21.29
CA GLN A 223 -44.49 -33.24 -22.54
C GLN A 223 -43.46 -32.43 -23.32
N GLU A 224 -42.19 -32.84 -23.22
CA GLU A 224 -41.17 -32.52 -24.21
C GLU A 224 -41.55 -33.26 -25.51
N ASP A 225 -42.25 -32.56 -26.41
CA ASP A 225 -42.23 -32.92 -27.82
C ASP A 225 -40.83 -32.56 -28.37
N GLU A 226 -40.16 -33.53 -28.99
CA GLU A 226 -39.21 -33.46 -30.12
C GLU A 226 -38.30 -34.70 -30.06
N ASP A 227 -38.83 -35.89 -30.35
CA ASP A 227 -38.73 -36.53 -31.67
C ASP A 227 -38.43 -35.55 -32.83
N ALA A 228 -37.14 -35.29 -33.08
CA ALA A 228 -36.67 -34.74 -34.36
C ALA A 228 -35.21 -35.14 -34.66
N THR A 229 -34.94 -36.43 -34.86
CA THR A 229 -33.75 -36.85 -35.64
C THR A 229 -33.95 -38.23 -36.28
N GLN A 230 -34.68 -38.29 -37.40
CA GLN A 230 -34.48 -39.31 -38.44
C GLN A 230 -34.74 -38.69 -39.80
N GLU A 231 -33.67 -38.33 -40.52
CA GLU A 231 -33.52 -38.46 -41.98
C GLU A 231 -32.03 -38.34 -42.35
#